data_AF-A0A6I9NGG1-F1
#
_entry.id   AF-A0A6I9NGG1-F1
#
_cell.length_a   1.000
_cell.length_b   1.000
_cell.length_c   1.000
_cell.angle_alpha   90.00
_cell.angle_beta   90.00
_cell.angle_gamma   90.00
#
_symmetry.space_group_name_H-M   'P 1'
#
loop_
_entity.id
_entity.type
_entity.pdbx_description
1 polymer ?
#
loop_
_entity_poly.entity_id
_entity_poly.type
_entity_poly.pdbx_seq_one_letter_code
_entity_poly.pdbx_strand_id
1 'polypeptide(L)'
;MKETVMAFKKCLSEGVEKSKSSFEEVLKSVLYPKTIKGGAFHKILKCVVEKGGIHKPKKGKLININMKLSSCLTDSIDEEFKKTFPNEGNSGPFNGVINVFSLGTEKLMKKECENVKLQLTFLKTEEEKMKTKLNKLIRERKKTIYSSLTTTIEEKMKPCYDRAKEIKGEGTLRNMRETIEIHVHGSKDVMFAQAKNNMVKKLKDLMLEILEKLCNTMQESIELSLKTDGDSIPDVSDELKFVNKYYNDLKRTDIVPR
;
A
#
# COMPACT_ATOMS: atom_id res chain seq x y z
N MET A 1 1.52 -10.32 -14.01
CA MET A 1 2.18 -9.71 -12.83
C MET A 1 3.63 -9.28 -13.07
N LYS A 2 4.52 -10.06 -13.72
CA LYS A 2 5.90 -9.60 -14.04
C LYS A 2 5.94 -8.33 -14.90
N GLU A 3 5.05 -8.25 -15.90
CA GLU A 3 4.87 -7.06 -16.75
C GLU A 3 4.53 -5.80 -15.95
N THR A 4 3.65 -5.92 -14.95
CA THR A 4 3.28 -4.83 -14.03
C THR A 4 4.52 -4.26 -13.31
N VAL A 5 5.42 -5.14 -12.84
CA VAL A 5 6.67 -4.69 -12.20
C VAL A 5 7.58 -3.96 -13.18
N MET A 6 7.63 -4.41 -14.44
CA MET A 6 8.42 -3.74 -15.48
C MET A 6 7.84 -2.36 -15.83
N ALA A 7 6.52 -2.26 -15.95
CA ALA A 7 5.84 -0.99 -16.18
C ALA A 7 6.11 0.00 -15.03
N PHE A 8 5.98 -0.43 -13.78
CA PHE A 8 6.29 0.40 -12.61
C PHE A 8 7.75 0.86 -12.62
N LYS A 9 8.70 -0.05 -12.89
CA LYS A 9 10.11 0.31 -12.99
C LYS A 9 10.39 1.35 -14.07
N LYS A 10 9.72 1.24 -15.23
CA LYS A 10 9.87 2.19 -16.33
C LYS A 10 9.36 3.57 -15.92
N CYS A 11 8.09 3.67 -15.53
CA CYS A 11 7.45 4.90 -15.06
C CYS A 11 8.27 5.59 -13.96
N LEU A 12 8.65 4.86 -12.91
CA LEU A 12 9.42 5.43 -11.81
C LEU A 12 10.85 5.82 -12.21
N SER A 13 11.45 5.17 -13.22
CA SER A 13 12.77 5.60 -13.71
C SER A 13 12.69 6.93 -14.43
N GLU A 14 11.64 7.14 -15.24
CA GLU A 14 11.35 8.45 -15.84
C GLU A 14 11.05 9.51 -14.76
N GLY A 15 10.29 9.12 -13.72
CA GLY A 15 10.02 9.97 -12.56
C GLY A 15 11.28 10.37 -11.80
N VAL A 16 12.24 9.45 -11.61
CA VAL A 16 13.54 9.75 -10.98
C VAL A 16 14.31 10.79 -11.78
N GLU A 17 14.42 10.64 -13.10
CA GLU A 17 15.15 11.60 -13.93
C GLU A 17 14.48 12.99 -13.92
N LYS A 18 13.14 13.04 -13.98
CA LYS A 18 12.38 14.29 -13.82
C LYS A 18 12.56 14.92 -12.44
N SER A 19 12.57 14.13 -11.37
CA SER A 19 12.83 14.61 -10.01
C SER A 19 14.23 15.23 -9.92
N LYS A 20 15.26 14.58 -10.47
CA LYS A 20 16.64 15.09 -10.47
C LYS A 20 16.82 16.38 -11.26
N SER A 21 16.08 16.59 -12.34
CA SER A 21 16.19 17.80 -13.17
C SER A 21 15.38 18.98 -12.62
N SER A 22 14.30 18.71 -11.87
CA SER A 22 13.36 19.75 -11.40
C SER A 22 13.41 20.03 -9.89
N PHE A 23 14.19 19.27 -9.10
CA PHE A 23 14.17 19.40 -7.63
C PHE A 23 14.49 20.83 -7.14
N GLU A 24 15.36 21.57 -7.82
CA GLU A 24 15.71 22.93 -7.42
C GLU A 24 14.52 23.88 -7.52
N GLU A 25 13.77 23.82 -8.62
CA GLU A 25 12.58 24.64 -8.82
C GLU A 25 11.50 24.26 -7.79
N VAL A 26 11.28 22.96 -7.62
CA VAL A 26 10.34 22.42 -6.63
C VAL A 26 10.72 22.90 -5.23
N LEU A 27 11.99 22.81 -4.86
CA LEU A 27 12.47 23.20 -3.54
C LEU A 27 12.38 24.72 -3.34
N LYS A 28 12.79 25.52 -4.34
CA LYS A 28 12.67 26.98 -4.31
C LYS A 28 11.23 27.43 -4.12
N SER A 29 10.26 26.76 -4.77
CA SER A 29 8.84 27.07 -4.63
C SER A 29 8.32 26.95 -3.20
N VAL A 30 8.92 26.08 -2.38
CA VAL A 30 8.54 25.84 -0.99
C VAL A 30 9.35 26.70 -0.03
N LEU A 31 10.65 26.88 -0.28
CA LEU A 31 11.56 27.61 0.62
C LEU A 31 11.51 29.14 0.43
N TYR A 32 11.09 29.63 -0.74
CA TYR A 32 11.01 31.05 -1.07
C TYR A 32 9.65 31.41 -1.68
N PRO A 33 8.55 31.32 -0.91
CA PRO A 33 7.24 31.67 -1.43
C PRO A 33 7.17 33.17 -1.77
N LYS A 34 6.76 33.49 -3.00
CA LYS A 34 6.64 34.88 -3.49
C LYS A 34 5.63 35.73 -2.72
N THR A 35 4.64 35.10 -2.10
CA THR A 35 3.49 35.78 -1.49
C THR A 35 3.61 36.02 0.02
N ILE A 36 4.64 35.49 0.68
CA ILE A 36 4.79 35.57 2.15
C ILE A 36 6.07 36.32 2.51
N LYS A 37 5.93 37.42 3.26
CA LYS A 37 7.09 38.20 3.76
C LYS A 37 7.95 37.38 4.73
N GLY A 38 9.26 37.65 4.73
CA GLY A 38 10.29 36.85 5.43
C GLY A 38 10.01 36.56 6.91
N GLY A 39 9.53 37.54 7.69
CA GLY A 39 9.23 37.34 9.12
C GLY A 39 8.07 36.38 9.40
N ALA A 40 7.02 36.42 8.57
CA ALA A 40 5.89 35.49 8.67
C ALA A 40 6.31 34.10 8.17
N PHE A 41 7.08 34.04 7.09
CA PHE A 41 7.57 32.78 6.54
C PHE A 41 8.54 32.07 7.48
N HIS A 42 9.37 32.80 8.25
CA HIS A 42 10.25 32.21 9.25
C HIS A 42 9.50 31.32 10.25
N LYS A 43 8.38 31.80 10.80
CA LYS A 43 7.55 31.01 11.73
C LYS A 43 6.98 29.76 11.06
N ILE A 44 6.62 29.86 9.78
CA ILE A 44 6.10 28.74 9.00
C ILE A 44 7.19 27.70 8.76
N LEU A 45 8.36 28.11 8.25
CA LEU A 45 9.46 27.20 7.98
C LEU A 45 9.95 26.50 9.25
N LYS A 46 10.01 27.23 10.38
CA LYS A 46 10.28 26.64 11.68
C LYS A 46 9.28 25.54 12.03
N CYS A 47 7.97 25.81 11.89
CA CYS A 47 6.93 24.80 12.12
C CYS A 47 7.04 23.60 11.16
N VAL A 48 7.40 23.83 9.90
CA VAL A 48 7.58 22.78 8.89
C VAL A 48 8.71 21.85 9.31
N VAL A 49 9.87 22.41 9.66
CA VAL A 49 11.06 21.67 10.06
C VAL A 49 10.83 20.91 11.37
N GLU A 50 10.21 21.56 12.37
CA GLU A 50 9.87 20.92 13.66
C GLU A 50 8.93 19.71 13.51
N LYS A 51 8.14 19.68 12.43
CA LYS A 51 7.14 18.66 12.13
C LYS A 51 7.55 17.78 10.93
N GLY A 52 8.84 17.54 10.74
CA GLY A 52 9.35 16.58 9.76
C GLY A 52 9.09 16.97 8.30
N GLY A 53 9.07 18.28 8.00
CA GLY A 53 8.81 18.79 6.66
C GLY A 53 7.34 19.04 6.36
N ILE A 54 6.44 18.96 7.35
CA ILE A 54 4.98 19.04 7.17
C ILE A 54 4.36 20.12 8.06
N HIS A 55 3.62 21.05 7.48
CA HIS A 55 2.85 22.04 8.23
C HIS A 55 1.47 22.27 7.61
N LYS A 56 0.42 22.02 8.39
CA LYS A 56 -0.96 22.37 8.05
C LYS A 56 -1.35 23.68 8.78
N PRO A 57 -1.42 24.83 8.08
CA PRO A 57 -1.88 26.07 8.70
C PRO A 57 -3.39 26.01 8.97
N LYS A 58 -3.87 26.82 9.93
CA LYS A 58 -5.32 26.94 10.24
C LYS A 58 -6.14 27.43 9.04
N LYS A 59 -5.56 28.32 8.25
CA LYS A 59 -6.10 28.84 6.99
C LYS A 59 -5.01 28.68 5.93
N GLY A 60 -5.31 27.98 4.83
CA GLY A 60 -4.38 27.79 3.72
C GLY A 60 -4.11 26.31 3.36
N LYS A 61 -3.23 26.12 2.38
CA LYS A 61 -2.86 24.79 1.86
C LYS A 61 -1.84 24.12 2.78
N LEU A 62 -1.88 22.79 2.82
CA LEU A 62 -0.84 21.97 3.45
C LEU A 62 0.52 22.25 2.81
N ILE A 63 1.53 22.51 3.62
CA ILE A 63 2.92 22.59 3.21
C ILE A 63 3.55 21.23 3.54
N ASN A 64 4.05 20.53 2.54
CA ASN A 64 4.71 19.24 2.72
C ASN A 64 5.90 19.15 1.75
N ILE A 65 7.11 19.35 2.28
CA ILE A 65 8.35 19.29 1.49
C ILE A 65 8.53 17.89 0.90
N ASN A 66 8.26 16.84 1.68
CA ASN A 66 8.44 15.44 1.25
C ASN A 66 7.53 15.10 0.06
N MET A 67 6.26 15.53 0.13
CA MET A 67 5.29 15.33 -0.96
C MET A 67 5.66 16.13 -2.21
N LYS A 68 6.20 17.34 -2.04
CA LYS A 68 6.69 18.15 -3.17
C LYS A 68 7.89 17.51 -3.84
N LEU A 69 8.87 17.04 -3.08
CA LEU A 69 10.02 16.33 -3.63
C LEU A 69 9.64 15.01 -4.31
N SER A 70 8.62 14.31 -3.80
CA SER A 70 8.13 13.07 -4.41
C SER A 70 7.18 13.28 -5.60
N SER A 71 6.80 14.51 -5.96
CA SER A 71 5.69 14.73 -6.89
C SER A 71 5.96 14.15 -8.27
N CYS A 72 7.15 14.34 -8.84
CA CYS A 72 7.46 13.76 -10.15
C CYS A 72 7.44 12.23 -10.13
N LEU A 73 7.76 11.60 -9.01
CA LEU A 73 7.64 10.14 -8.84
C LEU A 73 6.17 9.73 -8.81
N THR A 74 5.34 10.40 -8.02
CA THR A 74 3.90 10.08 -7.94
C THR A 74 3.20 10.33 -9.27
N ASP A 75 3.47 11.46 -9.91
CA ASP A 75 2.87 11.84 -11.19
C ASP A 75 3.29 10.85 -12.30
N SER A 76 4.53 10.35 -12.26
CA SER A 76 5.02 9.37 -13.25
C SER A 76 4.33 8.01 -13.16
N ILE A 77 3.83 7.63 -11.97
CA ILE A 77 3.28 6.30 -11.73
C ILE A 77 1.76 6.29 -11.60
N ASP A 78 1.12 7.45 -11.45
CA ASP A 78 -0.30 7.59 -11.11
C ASP A 78 -1.22 6.80 -12.03
N GLU A 79 -1.02 6.90 -13.34
CA GLU A 79 -1.86 6.20 -14.34
C GLU A 79 -1.64 4.69 -14.30
N GLU A 80 -0.39 4.23 -14.27
CA GLU A 80 -0.08 2.81 -14.19
C GLU A 80 -0.54 2.22 -12.84
N PHE A 81 -0.49 3.01 -11.77
CA PHE A 81 -0.98 2.63 -10.45
C PHE A 81 -2.50 2.49 -10.43
N LYS A 82 -3.26 3.44 -11.00
CA LYS A 82 -4.72 3.36 -11.11
C LYS A 82 -5.16 2.17 -11.96
N LYS A 83 -4.46 1.89 -13.06
CA LYS A 83 -4.70 0.70 -13.90
C LYS A 83 -4.44 -0.59 -13.13
N THR A 84 -3.41 -0.60 -12.29
CA THR A 84 -3.02 -1.78 -11.53
C THR A 84 -3.92 -2.05 -10.32
N PHE A 85 -4.31 -0.98 -9.62
CA PHE A 85 -5.11 -1.00 -8.41
C PHE A 85 -6.35 -0.10 -8.55
N PRO A 86 -7.33 -0.47 -9.39
CA PRO A 86 -8.51 0.36 -9.59
C PRO A 86 -9.29 0.57 -8.28
N ASN A 87 -9.99 1.70 -8.21
CA ASN A 87 -10.81 2.05 -7.04
C ASN A 87 -12.16 1.35 -7.05
N GLU A 88 -12.67 1.04 -8.24
CA GLU A 88 -13.97 0.40 -8.47
C GLU A 88 -13.80 -0.80 -9.40
N GLY A 89 -14.50 -1.89 -9.10
CA GLY A 89 -14.53 -3.09 -9.92
C GLY A 89 -13.53 -4.19 -9.52
N ASN A 90 -13.75 -5.35 -10.14
CA ASN A 90 -12.96 -6.57 -10.01
C ASN A 90 -11.86 -6.69 -11.09
N SER A 91 -11.57 -5.58 -11.78
CA SER A 91 -10.63 -5.47 -12.89
C SER A 91 -9.22 -5.10 -12.40
N GLY A 92 -8.22 -5.28 -13.27
CA GLY A 92 -6.81 -5.00 -12.98
C GLY A 92 -5.93 -6.24 -12.92
N PRO A 93 -4.59 -6.11 -13.06
CA PRO A 93 -3.67 -7.25 -13.18
C PRO A 93 -3.65 -8.18 -11.96
N PHE A 94 -4.02 -7.69 -10.78
CA PHE A 94 -4.12 -8.50 -9.56
C PHE A 94 -5.53 -9.06 -9.39
N ASN A 95 -6.54 -8.20 -9.20
CA ASN A 95 -7.92 -8.63 -8.95
C ASN A 95 -8.47 -9.46 -10.13
N GLY A 96 -8.20 -9.08 -11.38
CA GLY A 96 -8.68 -9.81 -12.54
C GLY A 96 -8.14 -11.24 -12.59
N VAL A 97 -6.84 -11.42 -12.34
CA VAL A 97 -6.22 -12.76 -12.34
C VAL A 97 -6.74 -13.61 -11.18
N ILE A 98 -6.88 -13.02 -9.99
CA ILE A 98 -7.39 -13.72 -8.81
C ILE A 98 -8.85 -14.14 -9.00
N ASN A 99 -9.68 -13.27 -9.58
CA ASN A 99 -11.09 -13.57 -9.78
C ASN A 99 -11.31 -14.63 -10.87
N VAL A 100 -10.41 -14.72 -11.86
CA VAL A 100 -10.47 -15.74 -12.93
C VAL A 100 -9.84 -17.08 -12.50
N PHE A 101 -8.98 -17.09 -11.48
CA PHE A 101 -8.42 -18.33 -10.94
C PHE A 101 -9.54 -19.30 -10.55
N SER A 102 -9.39 -20.56 -10.95
CA SER A 102 -10.29 -21.64 -10.56
C SER A 102 -9.59 -22.99 -10.55
N LEU A 103 -9.95 -23.82 -9.58
CA LEU A 103 -9.59 -25.24 -9.52
C LEU A 103 -10.40 -26.09 -10.52
N GLY A 104 -11.36 -25.49 -11.22
CA GLY A 104 -12.21 -26.20 -12.20
C GLY A 104 -13.21 -27.16 -11.57
N THR A 105 -13.48 -27.02 -10.27
CA THR A 105 -14.42 -27.86 -9.51
C THR A 105 -15.80 -27.92 -10.16
N GLU A 106 -16.31 -26.82 -10.70
CA GLU A 106 -17.60 -26.79 -11.41
C GLU A 106 -17.64 -27.70 -12.64
N LYS A 107 -16.53 -27.79 -13.39
CA LYS A 107 -16.44 -28.69 -14.56
C LYS A 107 -16.42 -30.15 -14.12
N LEU A 108 -15.81 -30.45 -12.97
CA LEU A 108 -15.76 -31.79 -12.39
C LEU A 108 -17.12 -32.20 -11.83
N MET A 109 -17.84 -31.29 -11.17
CA MET A 109 -19.19 -31.54 -10.65
C MET A 109 -20.20 -31.88 -11.75
N LYS A 110 -20.04 -31.31 -12.96
CA LYS A 110 -20.89 -31.60 -14.12
C LYS A 110 -20.67 -32.99 -14.74
N LYS A 111 -19.56 -33.66 -14.42
CA LYS A 111 -19.23 -35.01 -14.92
C LYS A 111 -19.75 -36.14 -14.02
N GLU A 112 -20.78 -35.87 -13.21
CA GLU A 112 -21.53 -36.87 -12.43
C GLU A 112 -20.70 -37.75 -11.48
N CYS A 113 -19.58 -37.26 -10.96
CA CYS A 113 -18.88 -37.96 -9.87
C CYS A 113 -19.57 -37.67 -8.52
N GLU A 114 -20.71 -38.33 -8.26
CA GLU A 114 -21.48 -38.17 -7.01
C GLU A 114 -20.62 -38.40 -5.75
N ASN A 115 -19.71 -39.37 -5.81
CA ASN A 115 -18.87 -39.78 -4.67
C ASN A 115 -17.88 -38.72 -4.19
N VAL A 116 -17.59 -37.69 -4.99
CA VAL A 116 -16.66 -36.60 -4.63
C VAL A 116 -17.34 -35.24 -4.56
N LYS A 117 -18.67 -35.20 -4.60
CA LYS A 117 -19.44 -33.94 -4.66
C LYS A 117 -19.20 -33.06 -3.43
N LEU A 118 -19.06 -33.65 -2.25
CA LEU A 118 -18.78 -32.92 -1.00
C LEU A 118 -17.38 -32.32 -1.01
N GLN A 119 -16.37 -33.08 -1.44
CA GLN A 119 -14.98 -32.63 -1.59
C GLN A 119 -14.89 -31.48 -2.61
N LEU A 120 -15.55 -31.62 -3.77
CA LEU A 120 -15.60 -30.56 -4.78
C LEU A 120 -16.31 -29.30 -4.27
N THR A 121 -17.35 -29.46 -3.46
CA THR A 121 -18.05 -28.32 -2.82
C THR A 121 -17.16 -27.62 -1.81
N PHE A 122 -16.47 -28.39 -0.95
CA PHE A 122 -15.49 -27.87 0.00
C PHE A 122 -14.38 -27.08 -0.70
N LEU A 123 -13.77 -27.64 -1.74
CA LEU A 123 -12.72 -26.97 -2.52
C LEU A 123 -13.21 -25.67 -3.16
N LYS A 124 -14.44 -25.66 -3.68
CA LYS A 124 -15.05 -24.43 -4.22
C LYS A 124 -15.23 -23.37 -3.13
N THR A 125 -15.67 -23.77 -1.93
CA THR A 125 -15.82 -22.84 -0.81
C THR A 125 -14.48 -22.28 -0.35
N GLU A 126 -13.44 -23.11 -0.21
CA GLU A 126 -12.10 -22.63 0.17
C GLU A 126 -11.48 -21.75 -0.92
N GLU A 127 -11.72 -22.03 -2.21
CA GLU A 127 -11.33 -21.16 -3.33
C GLU A 127 -11.93 -19.75 -3.20
N GLU A 128 -13.24 -19.63 -2.99
CA GLU A 128 -13.93 -18.32 -2.86
C GLU A 128 -13.49 -17.54 -1.61
N LYS A 129 -13.29 -18.25 -0.49
CA LYS A 129 -12.75 -17.69 0.75
C LYS A 129 -11.32 -17.17 0.54
N MET A 130 -10.49 -17.91 -0.19
CA MET A 130 -9.14 -17.51 -0.54
C MET A 130 -9.14 -16.25 -1.43
N LYS A 131 -9.97 -16.20 -2.48
CA LYS A 131 -10.12 -15.00 -3.34
C LYS A 131 -10.47 -13.77 -2.52
N THR A 132 -11.40 -13.91 -1.59
CA THR A 132 -11.82 -12.83 -0.68
C THR A 132 -10.67 -12.33 0.20
N LYS A 133 -9.87 -13.25 0.78
CA LYS A 133 -8.69 -12.92 1.58
C LYS A 133 -7.62 -12.19 0.76
N LEU A 134 -7.34 -12.64 -0.46
CA LEU A 134 -6.34 -11.99 -1.33
C LEU A 134 -6.79 -10.59 -1.78
N ASN A 135 -8.06 -10.40 -2.13
CA ASN A 135 -8.60 -9.09 -2.48
C ASN A 135 -8.48 -8.10 -1.31
N LYS A 136 -8.72 -8.56 -0.06
CA LYS A 136 -8.50 -7.76 1.15
C LYS A 136 -7.02 -7.38 1.32
N LEU A 137 -6.10 -8.34 1.18
CA LEU A 137 -4.65 -8.11 1.26
C LEU A 137 -4.18 -7.05 0.26
N ILE A 138 -4.61 -7.16 -1.01
CA ILE A 138 -4.27 -6.20 -2.06
C ILE A 138 -4.77 -4.79 -1.69
N ARG A 139 -6.00 -4.68 -1.21
CA ARG A 139 -6.59 -3.39 -0.79
C ARG A 139 -5.82 -2.74 0.35
N GLU A 140 -5.33 -3.52 1.30
CA GLU A 140 -4.52 -3.02 2.42
C GLU A 140 -3.13 -2.57 1.93
N ARG A 141 -2.47 -3.41 1.12
CA ARG A 141 -1.12 -3.16 0.63
C ARG A 141 -1.03 -2.02 -0.39
N LYS A 142 -2.07 -1.76 -1.18
CA LYS A 142 -2.03 -0.70 -2.23
C LYS A 142 -1.65 0.67 -1.65
N LYS A 143 -2.23 1.04 -0.49
CA LYS A 143 -1.96 2.32 0.16
C LYS A 143 -0.49 2.43 0.57
N THR A 144 0.03 1.38 1.22
CA THR A 144 1.42 1.31 1.67
C THR A 144 2.42 1.32 0.52
N ILE A 145 2.09 0.71 -0.62
CA ILE A 145 2.92 0.75 -1.82
C ILE A 145 2.98 2.18 -2.37
N TYR A 146 1.82 2.83 -2.56
CA TYR A 146 1.78 4.18 -3.12
C TYR A 146 2.47 5.20 -2.20
N SER A 147 2.14 5.20 -0.91
CA SER A 147 2.72 6.14 0.06
C SER A 147 4.21 5.92 0.33
N SER A 148 4.78 4.78 -0.07
CA SER A 148 6.20 4.48 0.13
C SER A 148 7.12 5.45 -0.59
N LEU A 149 6.67 6.06 -1.70
CA LEU A 149 7.43 7.10 -2.39
C LEU A 149 7.71 8.27 -1.44
N THR A 150 6.65 8.92 -0.96
CA THR A 150 6.77 10.06 -0.03
C THR A 150 7.42 9.66 1.30
N THR A 151 7.11 8.48 1.84
CA THR A 151 7.67 8.01 3.11
C THR A 151 9.19 7.82 3.01
N THR A 152 9.68 7.27 1.91
CA THR A 152 11.14 7.10 1.71
C THR A 152 11.85 8.45 1.61
N ILE A 153 11.24 9.44 0.93
CA ILE A 153 11.76 10.80 0.87
C ILE A 153 11.81 11.42 2.28
N GLU A 154 10.73 11.27 3.06
CA GLU A 154 10.65 11.76 4.44
C GLU A 154 11.75 11.17 5.32
N GLU A 155 11.98 9.85 5.25
CA GLU A 155 13.06 9.17 5.97
C GLU A 155 14.44 9.72 5.59
N LYS A 156 14.67 9.99 4.30
CA LYS A 156 15.92 10.57 3.81
C LYS A 156 16.11 12.01 4.27
N MET A 157 15.03 12.79 4.32
CA MET A 157 15.03 14.19 4.73
C MET A 157 15.11 14.39 6.25
N LYS A 158 14.75 13.39 7.06
CA LYS A 158 14.72 13.49 8.52
C LYS A 158 15.99 14.09 9.15
N PRO A 159 17.22 13.64 8.80
CA PRO A 159 18.45 14.22 9.36
C PRO A 159 18.64 15.69 9.01
N CYS A 160 18.04 16.17 7.92
CA CYS A 160 18.04 17.58 7.58
C CYS A 160 17.10 18.38 8.48
N TYR A 161 15.90 17.86 8.74
CA TYR A 161 14.94 18.54 9.59
C TYR A 161 15.45 18.63 11.03
N ASP A 162 16.07 17.57 11.53
CA ASP A 162 16.65 17.55 12.87
C ASP A 162 17.74 18.64 13.01
N ARG A 163 18.66 18.73 12.05
CA ARG A 163 19.68 19.80 12.02
C ARG A 163 19.09 21.19 11.88
N ALA A 164 18.13 21.38 10.97
CA ALA A 164 17.52 22.68 10.72
C ALA A 164 16.70 23.18 11.93
N LYS A 165 16.11 22.27 12.73
CA LYS A 165 15.35 22.59 13.94
C LYS A 165 16.22 23.19 15.04
N GLU A 166 17.49 22.80 15.10
CA GLU A 166 18.44 23.23 16.13
C GLU A 166 18.99 24.63 15.88
N ILE A 167 18.82 25.17 14.67
CA ILE A 167 19.31 26.50 14.28
C ILE A 167 18.59 27.58 15.08
N LYS A 168 19.38 28.46 15.70
CA LYS A 168 18.91 29.59 16.51
C LYS A 168 19.76 30.84 16.21
N GLY A 169 19.27 32.00 16.62
CA GLY A 169 19.98 33.27 16.53
C GLY A 169 19.76 34.04 15.23
N GLU A 170 20.65 34.99 14.95
CA GLU A 170 20.59 35.79 13.74
C GLU A 170 20.79 34.94 12.48
N GLY A 171 20.06 35.26 11.41
CA GLY A 171 20.15 34.50 10.15
C GLY A 171 19.45 33.14 10.15
N THR A 172 18.72 32.75 11.20
CA THR A 172 18.04 31.44 11.33
C THR A 172 17.26 31.03 10.08
N LEU A 173 16.47 31.93 9.47
CA LEU A 173 15.72 31.64 8.25
C LEU A 173 16.62 31.23 7.07
N ARG A 174 17.74 31.96 6.86
CA ARG A 174 18.69 31.68 5.79
C ARG A 174 19.38 30.34 6.04
N ASN A 175 19.89 30.14 7.25
CA ASN A 175 20.63 28.92 7.61
C ASN A 175 19.73 27.67 7.52
N MET A 176 18.45 27.75 7.89
CA MET A 176 17.49 26.65 7.69
C MET A 176 17.30 26.31 6.20
N ARG A 177 17.18 27.31 5.33
CA ARG A 177 17.06 27.10 3.88
C ARG A 177 18.29 26.44 3.30
N GLU A 178 19.47 26.99 3.60
CA GLU A 178 20.76 26.45 3.16
C GLU A 178 20.95 25.00 3.62
N THR A 179 20.59 24.68 4.87
CA THR A 179 20.67 23.32 5.41
C THR A 179 19.82 22.34 4.58
N ILE A 180 18.60 22.75 4.21
CA ILE A 180 17.68 21.96 3.39
C ILE A 180 18.21 21.81 1.96
N GLU A 181 18.65 22.91 1.35
CA GLU A 181 19.19 22.91 -0.01
C GLU A 181 20.42 22.03 -0.15
N ILE A 182 21.41 22.19 0.74
CA ILE A 182 22.64 21.38 0.75
C ILE A 182 22.30 19.91 0.92
N HIS A 183 21.39 19.58 1.83
CA HIS A 183 21.00 18.19 2.04
C HIS A 183 20.32 17.59 0.82
N VAL A 184 19.33 18.26 0.24
CA VAL A 184 18.62 17.76 -0.95
C VAL A 184 19.59 17.65 -2.12
N HIS A 185 20.44 18.65 -2.34
CA HIS A 185 21.42 18.62 -3.43
C HIS A 185 22.40 17.44 -3.29
N GLY A 186 22.88 17.18 -2.07
CA GLY A 186 23.79 16.06 -1.78
C GLY A 186 23.13 14.68 -1.77
N SER A 187 21.81 14.61 -1.56
CA SER A 187 21.09 13.33 -1.42
C SER A 187 20.17 12.98 -2.59
N LYS A 188 19.89 13.91 -3.52
CA LYS A 188 18.88 13.75 -4.60
C LYS A 188 18.97 12.42 -5.34
N ASP A 189 20.16 12.04 -5.79
CA ASP A 189 20.35 10.84 -6.61
C ASP A 189 20.01 9.57 -5.84
N VAL A 190 20.51 9.47 -4.60
CA VAL A 190 20.27 8.34 -3.71
C VAL A 190 18.82 8.33 -3.23
N MET A 191 18.29 9.49 -2.85
CA MET A 191 16.96 9.65 -2.28
C MET A 191 15.86 9.25 -3.28
N PHE A 192 15.90 9.77 -4.50
CA PHE A 192 14.91 9.41 -5.52
C PHE A 192 15.07 7.95 -6.00
N ALA A 193 16.30 7.46 -6.16
CA ALA A 193 16.54 6.07 -6.52
C ALA A 193 16.03 5.10 -5.44
N GLN A 194 16.22 5.42 -4.16
CA GLN A 194 15.72 4.61 -3.04
C GLN A 194 14.19 4.63 -2.97
N ALA A 195 13.55 5.77 -3.18
CA ALA A 195 12.09 5.85 -3.24
C ALA A 195 11.53 4.93 -4.34
N LYS A 196 12.10 4.98 -5.55
CA LYS A 196 11.78 4.04 -6.64
C LYS A 196 11.96 2.58 -6.21
N ASN A 197 13.15 2.26 -5.69
CA ASN A 197 13.50 0.88 -5.37
C ASN A 197 12.62 0.30 -4.25
N ASN A 198 12.27 1.11 -3.25
CA ASN A 198 11.38 0.71 -2.15
C ASN A 198 9.97 0.40 -2.67
N MET A 199 9.37 1.27 -3.48
CA MET A 199 8.05 1.03 -4.05
C MET A 199 8.03 -0.24 -4.93
N VAL A 200 9.04 -0.40 -5.79
CA VAL A 200 9.18 -1.60 -6.64
C VAL A 200 9.37 -2.87 -5.80
N LYS A 201 10.14 -2.79 -4.72
CA LYS A 201 10.32 -3.91 -3.78
C LYS A 201 8.98 -4.28 -3.14
N LYS A 202 8.25 -3.31 -2.56
CA LYS A 202 6.93 -3.57 -1.95
C LYS A 202 5.92 -4.16 -2.93
N LEU A 203 5.97 -3.78 -4.20
CA LEU A 203 5.13 -4.38 -5.25
C LEU A 203 5.50 -5.86 -5.50
N LYS A 204 6.79 -6.19 -5.56
CA LYS A 204 7.25 -7.58 -5.70
C LYS A 204 6.90 -8.41 -4.47
N ASP A 205 7.07 -7.85 -3.27
CA ASP A 205 6.74 -8.53 -2.02
C ASP A 205 5.24 -8.86 -1.98
N LEU A 206 4.37 -7.95 -2.44
CA LEU A 206 2.93 -8.23 -2.61
C LEU A 206 2.68 -9.40 -3.58
N MET A 207 3.37 -9.43 -4.73
CA MET A 207 3.23 -10.53 -5.69
C MET A 207 3.63 -11.87 -5.10
N LEU A 208 4.75 -11.91 -4.37
CA LEU A 208 5.21 -13.14 -3.72
C LEU A 208 4.23 -13.59 -2.63
N GLU A 209 3.76 -12.67 -1.80
CA GLU A 209 2.80 -12.97 -0.74
C GLU A 209 1.47 -13.52 -1.30
N ILE A 210 0.99 -12.97 -2.43
CA ILE A 210 -0.20 -13.48 -3.12
C ILE A 210 0.02 -14.92 -3.60
N LEU A 211 1.15 -15.19 -4.27
CA LEU A 211 1.47 -16.51 -4.80
C LEU A 211 1.61 -17.54 -3.68
N GLU A 212 2.35 -17.20 -2.63
CA GLU A 212 2.56 -18.07 -1.46
C GLU A 212 1.23 -18.41 -0.79
N LYS A 213 0.40 -17.40 -0.50
CA LYS A 213 -0.92 -17.63 0.13
C LYS A 213 -1.84 -18.46 -0.75
N LEU A 214 -1.84 -18.21 -2.07
CA LEU A 214 -2.63 -18.99 -3.02
C LEU A 214 -2.19 -20.45 -3.03
N CYS A 215 -0.89 -20.71 -3.24
CA CYS A 215 -0.35 -22.05 -3.34
C CYS A 215 -0.54 -22.85 -2.05
N ASN A 216 -0.16 -22.29 -0.90
CA ASN A 216 -0.25 -23.01 0.38
C ASN A 216 -1.71 -23.32 0.73
N THR A 217 -2.61 -22.33 0.64
CA THR A 217 -4.03 -22.54 0.99
C THR A 217 -4.70 -23.57 0.08
N MET A 218 -4.44 -23.52 -1.24
CA MET A 218 -5.05 -24.45 -2.19
C MET A 218 -4.45 -25.85 -2.06
N GLN A 219 -3.15 -25.97 -1.82
CA GLN A 219 -2.52 -27.27 -1.58
C GLN A 219 -3.08 -27.92 -0.31
N GLU A 220 -3.12 -27.20 0.81
CA GLU A 220 -3.70 -27.68 2.06
C GLU A 220 -5.16 -28.09 1.89
N SER A 221 -5.95 -27.29 1.15
CA SER A 221 -7.36 -27.61 0.88
C SER A 221 -7.51 -28.88 0.05
N ILE A 222 -6.66 -29.08 -0.97
CA ILE A 222 -6.65 -30.31 -1.77
C ILE A 222 -6.27 -31.51 -0.91
N GLU A 223 -5.19 -31.41 -0.13
CA GLU A 223 -4.76 -32.49 0.76
C GLU A 223 -5.85 -32.87 1.77
N LEU A 224 -6.50 -31.88 2.40
CA LEU A 224 -7.61 -32.12 3.31
C LEU A 224 -8.81 -32.77 2.62
N SER A 225 -9.12 -32.37 1.38
CA SER A 225 -10.21 -32.97 0.62
C SER A 225 -9.97 -34.44 0.25
N LEU A 226 -8.69 -34.83 0.13
CA LEU A 226 -8.27 -36.20 -0.19
C LEU A 226 -8.09 -37.08 1.05
N LYS A 227 -7.91 -36.49 2.23
CA LYS A 227 -7.91 -37.18 3.53
C LYS A 227 -9.33 -37.59 3.92
N THR A 228 -9.93 -38.43 3.09
CA THR A 228 -11.10 -39.24 3.44
C THR A 228 -10.62 -40.65 3.78
N ASP A 229 -9.96 -40.80 4.92
CA ASP A 229 -10.02 -42.10 5.59
C ASP A 229 -11.48 -42.24 6.03
N GLY A 230 -12.18 -43.23 5.49
CA GLY A 230 -13.62 -43.47 5.71
C GLY A 230 -14.03 -43.76 7.15
N ASP A 231 -13.12 -43.63 8.12
CA ASP A 231 -13.30 -44.01 9.51
C ASP A 231 -13.37 -42.81 10.48
N SER A 232 -13.14 -41.57 10.02
CA SER A 232 -13.11 -40.40 10.89
C SER A 232 -13.92 -39.24 10.32
N ILE A 233 -15.17 -39.11 10.77
CA ILE A 233 -15.95 -37.89 10.60
C ILE A 233 -15.15 -36.74 11.24
N PRO A 234 -14.93 -35.60 10.56
CA PRO A 234 -14.25 -34.46 11.16
C PRO A 234 -14.99 -34.05 12.43
N ASP A 235 -14.28 -33.97 13.55
CA ASP A 235 -14.84 -33.49 14.81
C ASP A 235 -15.15 -32.00 14.71
N VAL A 236 -16.39 -31.68 14.34
CA VAL A 236 -16.91 -30.32 14.20
C VAL A 236 -17.55 -29.80 15.49
N SER A 237 -17.23 -30.39 16.64
CA SER A 237 -17.84 -30.04 17.92
C SER A 237 -17.59 -28.59 18.32
N ASP A 238 -16.43 -28.04 17.99
CA ASP A 238 -16.06 -26.67 18.36
C ASP A 238 -16.70 -25.63 17.41
N GLU A 239 -16.78 -25.93 16.12
CA GLU A 239 -17.54 -25.13 15.15
C GLU A 239 -19.03 -25.10 15.52
N LEU A 240 -19.59 -26.25 15.92
CA LEU A 240 -20.98 -26.36 16.36
C LEU A 240 -21.23 -25.53 17.63
N LYS A 241 -20.32 -25.54 18.61
CA LYS A 241 -20.38 -24.66 19.78
C LYS A 241 -20.35 -23.19 19.38
N PHE A 242 -19.48 -22.82 18.45
CA PHE A 242 -19.37 -21.44 17.96
C PHE A 242 -20.66 -20.98 17.28
N VAL A 243 -21.23 -21.79 16.38
CA VAL A 243 -22.48 -21.48 15.69
C VAL A 243 -23.64 -21.37 16.68
N ASN A 244 -23.74 -22.30 17.64
CA ASN A 244 -24.78 -22.25 18.67
C ASN A 244 -24.67 -21.01 19.56
N LYS A 245 -23.44 -20.56 19.87
CA LYS A 245 -23.23 -19.32 20.61
C LYS A 245 -23.80 -18.12 19.84
N TYR A 246 -23.44 -17.95 18.58
CA TYR A 246 -23.98 -16.86 17.75
C TYR A 246 -25.49 -16.94 17.57
N TYR A 247 -26.05 -18.13 17.37
CA TYR A 247 -27.49 -18.34 17.27
C TYR A 247 -28.23 -17.90 18.55
N ASN A 248 -27.70 -18.27 19.71
CA ASN A 248 -28.27 -17.88 21.01
C ASN A 248 -28.13 -16.38 21.28
N ASP A 249 -27.00 -15.77 20.89
CA ASP A 249 -26.79 -14.33 21.03
C ASP A 249 -27.78 -13.54 20.15
N LEU A 250 -28.05 -14.01 18.92
CA LEU A 250 -29.06 -13.42 18.03
C LEU A 250 -30.49 -13.57 18.56
N LYS A 251 -30.83 -14.75 19.10
CA LYS A 251 -32.14 -14.98 19.74
C LYS A 251 -32.36 -14.09 20.96
N ARG A 252 -31.31 -13.76 21.72
CA ARG A 252 -31.41 -12.86 22.88
C ARG A 252 -31.65 -11.41 22.48
N THR A 253 -31.15 -10.97 21.33
CA THR A 253 -31.41 -9.62 20.81
C THR A 253 -32.85 -9.41 20.30
N ASP A 254 -33.57 -10.47 19.95
CA ASP A 254 -34.98 -10.38 19.49
C ASP A 254 -36.01 -10.40 20.66
N ILE A 255 -35.58 -10.63 21.91
CA ILE A 255 -36.46 -10.72 23.10
C ILE A 255 -36.36 -9.46 23.98
N VAL A 256 -36.08 -8.30 23.40
CA VAL A 256 -36.29 -7.01 24.09
C VAL A 256 -37.56 -6.37 23.52
N PRO A 257 -38.72 -6.47 24.18
CA PRO A 257 -39.88 -5.69 23.80
C PRO A 257 -39.57 -4.21 24.05
N ARG A 258 -39.97 -3.36 23.09
CA ARG A 258 -40.08 -1.90 23.30
C ARG A 258 -41.08 -1.58 24.38
#